data_AF-A0A522YD25-F1
#
_entry.id   AF-A0A522YD25-F1
#
_cell.length_a   1.000
_cell.length_b   1.000
_cell.length_c   1.000
_cell.angle_alpha   90.00
_cell.angle_beta   90.00
_cell.angle_gamma   90.00
#
_symmetry.space_group_name_H-M   'P 1'
#
loop_
_entity.id
_entity.type
_entity.pdbx_description
1 polymer ?
#
loop_
_entity_poly.entity_id
_entity_poly.type
_entity_poly.pdbx_seq_one_letter_code
_entity_poly.pdbx_strand_id
1 'polypeptide(L)'
;MNTSQWEEVYVNLRRDAGLREKRIHMFSLPAQARILELGCGDGLNLKIMQELGYKNVFGLDNSFALLSRVKGVPVVLADACKTGFAGSSFDVIFIDSFL
;
A
#
# COMPACT_ATOMS: atom_id res chain seq x y z
N MET A 1 -1.70 18.01 17.65
CA MET A 1 -1.36 16.59 17.47
C MET A 1 -0.25 16.54 16.43
N ASN A 2 0.91 15.96 16.78
CA ASN A 2 2.06 15.88 15.86
C ASN A 2 1.78 14.83 14.76
N THR A 3 2.35 14.96 13.57
CA THR A 3 2.19 14.04 12.43
C THR A 3 2.36 12.57 12.84
N SER A 4 3.36 12.27 13.67
CA SER A 4 3.61 10.91 14.17
C SER A 4 2.49 10.34 15.04
N GLN A 5 1.78 11.19 15.81
CA GLN A 5 0.64 10.74 16.61
C GLN A 5 -0.56 10.40 15.71
N TRP A 6 -0.79 11.20 14.65
CA TRP A 6 -1.82 10.91 13.66
C TRP A 6 -1.54 9.61 12.90
N GLU A 7 -0.29 9.40 12.49
CA GLU A 7 0.16 8.17 11.83
C GLU A 7 -0.09 6.94 12.71
N GLU A 8 0.23 7.00 14.00
CA GLU A 8 0.01 5.87 14.91
C GLU A 8 -1.48 5.57 15.10
N VAL A 9 -2.31 6.60 15.28
CA VAL A 9 -3.78 6.45 15.37
C VAL A 9 -4.33 5.83 14.09
N TYR A 10 -3.87 6.31 12.94
CA TYR A 10 -4.27 5.81 11.64
C TYR A 10 -3.93 4.33 11.45
N VAL A 11 -2.70 3.97 11.80
CA VAL A 11 -2.15 2.62 11.78
C VAL A 11 -2.97 1.66 12.66
N ASN A 12 -3.42 2.11 13.83
CA ASN A 12 -4.28 1.32 14.72
C ASN A 12 -5.70 1.13 14.15
N LEU A 13 -6.36 2.23 13.77
CA LEU A 13 -7.70 2.20 13.15
C LEU A 13 -7.75 1.28 11.92
N ARG A 14 -6.70 1.32 11.09
CA ARG A 14 -6.59 0.50 9.89
C ARG A 14 -6.54 -1.01 10.19
N ARG A 15 -6.00 -1.42 11.34
CA ARG A 15 -5.89 -2.83 11.75
C ARG A 15 -7.16 -3.37 12.40
N ASP A 16 -7.91 -2.51 13.09
CA ASP A 16 -9.20 -2.89 13.67
C ASP A 16 -10.28 -3.14 12.60
N ALA A 17 -10.06 -2.59 11.40
CA ALA A 17 -10.94 -2.79 10.25
C ALA A 17 -10.74 -4.17 9.61
N GLY A 18 -11.41 -5.18 10.15
CA GLY A 18 -11.60 -6.47 9.47
C GLY A 18 -12.25 -6.26 8.10
N LEU A 19 -11.93 -7.11 7.11
CA LEU A 19 -12.41 -7.18 5.71
C LEU A 19 -11.39 -6.83 4.59
N ARG A 20 -10.13 -6.49 4.89
CA ARG A 20 -9.12 -6.12 3.87
C ARG A 20 -8.84 -7.20 2.83
N GLU A 21 -8.54 -8.41 3.28
CA GLU A 21 -8.27 -9.56 2.39
C GLU A 21 -9.46 -9.82 1.45
N LYS A 22 -10.68 -9.80 2.00
CA LYS A 22 -11.92 -9.95 1.22
C LYS A 22 -12.06 -8.85 0.16
N ARG A 23 -11.75 -7.59 0.49
CA ARG A 23 -11.76 -6.49 -0.49
C ARG A 23 -10.75 -6.71 -1.60
N ILE A 24 -9.52 -7.08 -1.27
CA ILE A 24 -8.47 -7.37 -2.28
C ILE A 24 -8.93 -8.47 -3.23
N HIS A 25 -9.55 -9.53 -2.72
CA HIS A 25 -10.10 -10.61 -3.54
C HIS A 25 -11.22 -10.15 -4.48
N MET A 26 -12.10 -9.23 -4.05
CA MET A 26 -13.22 -8.76 -4.87
C MET A 26 -12.76 -8.09 -6.16
N PHE A 27 -11.58 -7.49 -6.19
CA PHE A 27 -11.05 -6.84 -7.40
C PHE A 27 -10.58 -7.82 -8.46
N SER A 28 -10.46 -9.13 -8.15
CA SER A 28 -10.04 -10.17 -9.10
C SER A 28 -8.79 -9.78 -9.90
N LEU A 29 -7.78 -9.24 -9.23
CA LEU A 29 -6.57 -8.70 -9.87
C LEU A 29 -5.81 -9.83 -10.58
N PRO A 30 -5.19 -9.57 -11.75
CA PRO A 30 -4.39 -10.58 -12.44
C PRO A 30 -3.20 -11.00 -11.57
N ALA A 31 -3.00 -12.31 -11.37
CA ALA A 31 -1.97 -12.84 -10.47
C ALA A 31 -0.53 -12.38 -10.81
N GLN A 32 -0.28 -12.05 -12.08
CA GLN A 32 1.02 -11.60 -12.58
C GLN A 32 1.13 -10.08 -12.79
N ALA A 33 0.06 -9.32 -12.52
CA ALA A 33 0.05 -7.87 -12.71
C ALA A 33 1.11 -7.19 -11.82
N ARG A 34 1.76 -6.17 -12.36
CA ARG A 34 2.59 -5.22 -11.61
C ARG A 34 1.66 -4.23 -10.91
N ILE A 35 1.53 -4.37 -9.59
CA ILE A 35 0.58 -3.63 -8.76
C ILE A 35 1.34 -2.56 -7.98
N LEU A 36 0.97 -1.29 -8.13
CA LEU A 36 1.41 -0.21 -7.25
C LEU A 36 0.29 0.16 -6.28
N GLU A 37 0.52 0.03 -4.98
CA GLU A 37 -0.35 0.66 -3.96
C GLU A 37 0.09 2.10 -3.72
N LEU A 38 -0.80 3.05 -4.00
CA LEU A 38 -0.59 4.48 -3.69
C LEU A 38 -1.13 4.79 -2.28
N GLY A 39 -0.31 5.37 -1.43
CA GLY A 39 -0.64 5.61 -0.02
C GLY A 39 -0.56 4.32 0.82
N CYS A 40 0.49 3.52 0.59
CA CYS A 40 0.62 2.19 1.20
C CYS A 40 0.88 2.23 2.73
N GLY A 41 1.24 3.39 3.28
CA GLY A 41 1.53 3.58 4.69
C GLY A 41 2.58 2.58 5.21
N ASP A 42 2.19 1.81 6.22
CA ASP A 42 3.04 0.79 6.85
C ASP A 42 3.02 -0.57 6.14
N GLY A 43 2.37 -0.65 4.97
CA GLY A 43 2.40 -1.81 4.09
C GLY A 43 1.47 -2.96 4.49
N LEU A 44 0.43 -2.72 5.30
CA LEU A 44 -0.52 -3.75 5.71
C LEU A 44 -1.14 -4.48 4.50
N ASN A 45 -1.62 -3.75 3.51
CA ASN A 45 -2.21 -4.35 2.31
C ASN A 45 -1.16 -5.01 1.42
N LEU A 46 0.03 -4.42 1.27
CA LEU A 46 1.16 -5.04 0.56
C LEU A 46 1.47 -6.43 1.13
N LYS A 47 1.53 -6.56 2.46
CA LYS A 47 1.74 -7.83 3.14
C LYS A 47 0.61 -8.82 2.84
N ILE A 48 -0.64 -8.40 2.95
CA ILE A 48 -1.80 -9.24 2.62
C ILE A 48 -1.73 -9.70 1.16
N MET A 49 -1.39 -8.82 0.22
CA MET A 49 -1.23 -9.19 -1.19
C MET A 49 -0.12 -10.23 -1.39
N GLN A 50 1.01 -10.13 -0.69
CA GLN A 50 2.05 -11.16 -0.74
C GLN A 50 1.56 -12.51 -0.18
N GLU A 51 0.83 -12.50 0.92
CA GLU A 51 0.23 -13.69 1.55
C GLU A 51 -0.81 -14.34 0.62
N LEU A 52 -1.54 -13.53 -0.16
CA LEU A 52 -2.47 -13.99 -1.21
C LEU A 52 -1.78 -14.47 -2.50
N GLY A 53 -0.45 -14.39 -2.58
CA GLY A 53 0.34 -14.93 -3.67
C GLY A 53 0.69 -13.95 -4.79
N TYR A 54 0.30 -12.67 -4.70
CA TYR A 54 0.75 -11.65 -5.65
C TYR A 54 2.27 -11.46 -5.52
N LYS A 55 2.98 -11.49 -6.66
CA LYS A 55 4.46 -11.46 -6.68
C LYS A 55 5.04 -10.09 -7.04
N ASN A 56 4.30 -9.31 -7.83
CA ASN A 56 4.79 -8.05 -8.39
C ASN A 56 4.09 -6.85 -7.73
N VAL A 57 4.24 -6.73 -6.40
CA VAL A 57 3.59 -5.69 -5.61
C VAL A 57 4.61 -4.64 -5.17
N PHE A 58 4.23 -3.36 -5.26
CA PHE A 58 5.06 -2.20 -4.96
C PHE A 58 4.25 -1.20 -4.13
N GLY A 59 4.91 -0.48 -3.23
CA GLY A 59 4.28 0.57 -2.44
C GLY A 59 4.83 1.96 -2.72
N LEU A 60 3.99 2.97 -2.65
CA LEU A 60 4.39 4.38 -2.59
C LEU A 60 3.67 5.06 -1.44
N ASP A 61 4.41 5.83 -0.64
CA ASP A 61 3.84 6.70 0.39
C ASP A 61 4.75 7.92 0.60
N ASN A 62 4.22 9.01 1.14
CA ASN A 62 4.99 10.21 1.43
C ASN A 62 5.55 10.22 2.87
N SER A 63 5.13 9.28 3.72
CA SER A 63 5.62 9.15 5.09
C SER A 63 6.82 8.21 5.16
N PHE A 64 8.01 8.80 5.36
CA PHE A 64 9.22 8.03 5.65
C PHE A 64 9.06 7.15 6.91
N ALA A 65 8.38 7.67 7.93
CA ALA A 65 8.18 6.96 9.19
C ALA A 65 7.37 5.66 8.99
N LEU A 66 6.29 5.71 8.20
CA LEU A 66 5.50 4.53 7.87
C LEU A 66 6.26 3.56 6.95
N LEU A 67 6.91 4.08 5.89
CA LEU A 67 7.68 3.24 4.96
C LEU A 67 8.81 2.47 5.64
N SER A 68 9.43 3.03 6.68
CA SER A 68 10.48 2.35 7.45
C SER A 68 10.01 1.03 8.10
N ARG A 69 8.70 0.88 8.31
CA ARG A 69 8.05 -0.31 8.89
C ARG A 69 7.81 -1.42 7.86
N VAL A 70 7.79 -1.08 6.57
CA VAL A 70 7.56 -2.06 5.49
C VAL A 70 8.77 -2.98 5.37
N LYS A 71 8.51 -4.29 5.19
CA LYS A 71 9.52 -5.33 5.00
C LYS A 71 9.12 -6.25 3.87
N GLY A 72 10.10 -6.77 3.13
CA GLY A 72 9.88 -7.80 2.11
C GLY A 72 9.19 -7.35 0.82
N VAL A 73 8.91 -6.05 0.67
CA VAL A 73 8.27 -5.45 -0.52
C VAL A 73 9.03 -4.18 -0.92
N PRO A 74 9.26 -3.92 -2.22
CA PRO A 74 9.81 -2.66 -2.68
C PRO A 74 8.88 -1.49 -2.40
N VAL A 75 9.41 -0.42 -1.81
CA VAL A 75 8.67 0.83 -1.53
C VAL A 75 9.42 2.07 -1.99
N VAL A 76 8.67 3.10 -2.37
CA VAL A 76 9.18 4.39 -2.83
C VAL A 76 8.62 5.51 -1.96
N LEU A 77 9.51 6.35 -1.42
CA LEU A 77 9.13 7.59 -0.75
C LEU A 77 8.88 8.68 -1.81
N ALA A 78 7.62 9.03 -2.03
CA ALA A 78 7.25 10.07 -3.00
C ALA A 78 5.85 10.64 -2.74
N ASP A 79 5.60 11.83 -3.29
CA ASP A 79 4.25 12.39 -3.42
C ASP A 79 3.52 11.69 -4.57
N ALA A 80 2.28 11.25 -4.36
CA ALA A 80 1.46 10.59 -5.38
C ALA A 80 1.21 11.48 -6.61
N CYS A 81 1.28 12.81 -6.48
CA CYS A 81 1.18 13.76 -7.58
C CYS A 81 2.47 13.86 -8.40
N LYS A 82 3.59 13.36 -7.88
CA LYS A 82 4.93 13.43 -8.48
C LYS A 82 5.70 12.13 -8.23
N THR A 83 5.17 11.04 -8.78
CA THR A 83 5.69 9.68 -8.51
C THR A 83 7.06 9.41 -9.10
N GLY A 84 7.41 10.07 -10.21
CA GLY A 84 8.67 9.83 -10.94
C GLY A 84 8.70 8.52 -11.74
N PHE A 85 7.60 7.75 -11.76
CA PHE A 85 7.52 6.53 -12.58
C PHE A 85 7.33 6.86 -14.06
N ALA A 86 7.90 6.05 -14.93
CA ALA A 86 7.60 6.10 -16.35
C ALA A 86 6.14 5.65 -16.61
N GLY A 87 5.53 6.16 -17.69
CA GLY A 87 4.22 5.69 -18.15
C GLY A 87 4.17 4.16 -18.32
N SER A 88 3.02 3.56 -18.02
CA SER A 88 2.79 2.10 -18.18
C SER A 88 3.75 1.19 -17.39
N SER A 89 4.38 1.70 -16.33
CA SER A 89 5.25 0.92 -15.44
C SER A 89 4.50 -0.09 -14.58
N PHE A 90 3.19 0.12 -14.37
CA PHE A 90 2.30 -0.74 -13.59
C PHE A 90 1.06 -1.08 -14.40
N ASP A 91 0.55 -2.28 -14.18
CA ASP A 91 -0.68 -2.77 -14.82
C ASP A 91 -1.90 -2.42 -13.97
N VAL A 92 -1.71 -2.28 -12.65
CA VAL A 92 -2.75 -1.95 -11.68
C VAL A 92 -2.24 -0.88 -10.72
N ILE A 93 -3.07 0.14 -10.50
CA ILE A 93 -2.92 1.07 -9.38
C ILE A 93 -3.98 0.71 -8.33
N PHE A 94 -3.54 0.33 -7.14
CA PHE A 94 -4.41 0.01 -6.03
C PHE A 94 -4.46 1.16 -5.03
N ILE A 95 -5.67 1.53 -4.60
CA ILE A 95 -5.89 2.59 -3.62
C ILE A 95 -6.93 2.10 -2.62
N ASP A 96 -6.56 2.03 -1.35
CA ASP A 96 -7.44 1.68 -0.24
C ASP A 96 -7.26 2.71 0.88
N SER A 97 -8.01 3.80 0.76
CA SER A 97 -8.09 4.83 1.79
C SER A 97 -9.15 4.46 2.82
N PHE A 98 -8.84 4.72 4.10
CA PHE A 98 -9.87 4.86 5.12
C PHE A 98 -10.54 6.22 4.91
N LEU A 99 -11.86 6.23 4.66
CA LEU A 99 -12.70 7.43 4.81
C LEU A 99 -13.13 7.52 6.27
#